data_AF-A0ABC8AUN7-F1
#
_entry.id   AF-A0ABC8AUN7-F1
#
_cell.length_a   1.000
_cell.length_b   1.000
_cell.length_c   1.000
_cell.angle_alpha   90.00
_cell.angle_beta   90.00
_cell.angle_gamma   90.00
#
_symmetry.space_group_name_H-M   'P 1'
#
loop_
_entity.id
_entity.type
_entity.pdbx_description
1 polymer ?
#
loop_
_entity_poly.entity_id
_entity_poly.type
_entity_poly.pdbx_seq_one_letter_code
_entity_poly.pdbx_strand_id
1 'polypeptide(L)'
;MNETDRAARLALLGFAYGQLLQHNPATAVYLDVGNSTWVDPARVAELLRTVSPDRPVAGIALNVANRRPDSEIRAYATRIQQAYGHQLFVMIDSLVNGAPNTANLIDWCNPHGQKLGTLPSTRFDRDAMVEPAFVKTPGQSDGRCGTSEQPAGEFDRQLLLDQLS
;
A
#
# COMPACT_ATOMS: atom_id res chain seq x y z
N MET A 1 -6.78 -17.07 10.97
CA MET A 1 -7.77 -16.11 11.49
C MET A 1 -9.15 -16.71 11.24
N ASN A 2 -9.98 -16.81 12.28
CA ASN A 2 -11.34 -17.35 12.13
C ASN A 2 -12.30 -16.25 11.61
N GLU A 3 -13.56 -16.60 11.38
CA GLU A 3 -14.56 -15.66 10.85
C GLU A 3 -14.84 -14.50 11.81
N THR A 4 -14.92 -14.78 13.11
CA THR A 4 -15.17 -13.78 14.16
C THR A 4 -14.08 -12.73 14.19
N ASP A 5 -12.81 -13.15 14.18
CA ASP A 5 -11.65 -12.25 14.16
C ASP A 5 -11.62 -11.41 12.88
N ARG A 6 -12.00 -12.00 11.74
CA ARG A 6 -12.09 -11.29 10.46
C ARG A 6 -13.17 -10.21 10.49
N ALA A 7 -14.35 -10.53 11.02
CA ALA A 7 -15.44 -9.58 11.17
C ALA A 7 -15.06 -8.45 12.14
N ALA A 8 -14.44 -8.78 13.27
CA ALA A 8 -13.95 -7.80 14.24
C ALA A 8 -12.92 -6.85 13.61
N ARG A 9 -11.98 -7.36 12.80
CA ARG A 9 -11.01 -6.52 12.07
C ARG A 9 -11.69 -5.54 11.13
N LEU A 10 -12.69 -5.99 10.36
CA LEU A 10 -13.41 -5.11 9.43
C LEU A 10 -14.22 -4.04 10.17
N ALA A 11 -14.84 -4.39 11.30
CA ALA A 11 -15.54 -3.43 12.15
C ALA A 11 -14.58 -2.37 12.71
N LEU A 12 -13.38 -2.76 13.16
CA LEU A 12 -12.36 -1.81 13.63
C LEU A 12 -11.87 -0.87 12.53
N LEU A 13 -11.66 -1.39 11.31
CA LEU A 13 -11.30 -0.56 10.16
C LEU A 13 -12.41 0.45 9.81
N GLY A 14 -13.67 0.00 9.80
CA GLY A 14 -14.83 0.87 9.56
C GLY A 14 -14.98 1.94 10.63
N PHE A 15 -14.79 1.57 11.90
CA PHE A 15 -14.78 2.51 13.02
C PHE A 15 -13.68 3.57 12.84
N ALA A 16 -12.43 3.17 12.63
CA ALA A 16 -11.31 4.09 12.46
C ALA A 16 -11.50 5.04 11.26
N TYR A 17 -11.93 4.50 10.12
CA TYR A 17 -12.25 5.30 8.93
C TYR A 17 -13.34 6.33 9.23
N GLY A 18 -14.44 5.92 9.89
CA GLY A 18 -15.51 6.81 10.29
C GLY A 18 -15.06 7.92 11.25
N GLN A 19 -14.26 7.58 12.26
CA GLN A 19 -13.73 8.54 13.24
C GLN A 19 -12.84 9.60 12.57
N LEU A 20 -11.92 9.20 11.68
CA LEU A 20 -11.06 10.14 10.97
C LEU A 20 -11.88 11.13 10.13
N LEU A 21 -12.86 10.64 9.38
CA LEU A 21 -13.71 11.50 8.54
C LEU A 21 -14.59 12.44 9.36
N GLN A 22 -15.13 11.97 10.49
CA GLN A 22 -16.02 12.77 11.32
C GLN A 22 -15.28 13.87 12.07
N HIS A 23 -14.10 13.57 12.59
CA HIS A 23 -13.39 14.46 13.52
C HIS A 23 -12.26 15.26 12.87
N ASN A 24 -11.82 14.89 11.67
CA ASN A 24 -10.83 15.67 10.91
C ASN A 24 -11.13 15.64 9.41
N PRO A 25 -12.18 16.36 8.95
CA PRO A 25 -12.69 16.29 7.58
C PRO A 25 -11.71 16.77 6.50
N ALA A 26 -10.61 17.44 6.88
CA ALA A 26 -9.54 17.83 5.96
C ALA A 26 -8.50 16.72 5.72
N THR A 27 -8.64 15.54 6.35
CA THR A 27 -7.71 14.41 6.22
C THR A 27 -8.00 13.61 4.97
N ALA A 28 -6.98 13.38 4.13
CA ALA A 28 -7.04 12.35 3.10
C ALA A 28 -6.83 10.98 3.75
N VAL A 29 -7.81 10.09 3.65
CA VAL A 29 -7.76 8.75 4.26
C VAL A 29 -7.69 7.70 3.17
N TYR A 30 -6.66 6.86 3.23
CA TYR A 30 -6.42 5.76 2.29
C TYR A 30 -6.45 4.44 3.06
N LEU A 31 -7.34 3.52 2.66
CA LEU A 31 -7.37 2.17 3.21
C LEU A 31 -6.35 1.29 2.50
N ASP A 32 -5.44 0.65 3.23
CA ASP A 32 -4.52 -0.33 2.64
C ASP A 32 -5.29 -1.55 2.13
N VAL A 33 -5.05 -1.91 0.87
CA VAL A 33 -5.68 -3.07 0.22
C VAL A 33 -4.65 -4.03 -0.39
N GLY A 34 -3.40 -3.94 0.07
CA GLY A 34 -2.33 -4.85 -0.32
C GLY A 34 -1.74 -4.53 -1.69
N ASN A 35 -1.55 -5.56 -2.52
CA ASN A 35 -0.91 -5.44 -3.84
C ASN A 35 -1.57 -6.35 -4.87
N SER A 36 -1.15 -6.19 -6.13
CA SER A 36 -1.71 -6.85 -7.32
C SER A 36 -1.70 -8.38 -7.31
N THR A 37 -0.91 -9.00 -6.44
CA THR A 37 -0.78 -10.47 -6.33
C THR A 37 -1.45 -11.06 -5.10
N TRP A 38 -2.06 -10.25 -4.23
CA TRP A 38 -2.53 -10.73 -2.93
C TRP A 38 -4.05 -10.97 -2.86
N VAL A 39 -4.85 -9.97 -3.23
CA VAL A 39 -6.32 -10.01 -3.09
C VAL A 39 -6.97 -9.77 -4.45
N ASP A 40 -8.00 -10.52 -4.79
CA ASP A 40 -8.77 -10.29 -6.01
C ASP A 40 -9.44 -8.90 -5.99
N PRO A 41 -9.45 -8.13 -7.10
CA PRO A 41 -10.07 -6.80 -7.14
C PRO A 41 -11.56 -6.77 -6.73
N ALA A 42 -12.35 -7.77 -7.10
CA ALA A 42 -13.76 -7.84 -6.71
C ALA A 42 -13.90 -8.08 -5.20
N ARG A 43 -13.00 -8.91 -4.63
CA ARG A 43 -12.96 -9.09 -3.18
C ARG A 43 -12.56 -7.81 -2.45
N VAL A 44 -11.61 -7.04 -2.97
CA VAL A 44 -11.29 -5.71 -2.41
C VAL A 44 -12.54 -4.81 -2.43
N ALA A 45 -13.25 -4.75 -3.55
CA ALA A 45 -14.47 -3.96 -3.67
C ALA A 45 -15.56 -4.37 -2.64
N GLU A 46 -15.76 -5.67 -2.40
CA GLU A 46 -16.66 -6.16 -1.34
C GLU A 46 -16.22 -5.71 0.06
N LEU A 47 -14.92 -5.78 0.35
CA LEU A 47 -14.37 -5.35 1.64
C LEU A 47 -14.53 -3.85 1.85
N LEU A 48 -14.31 -3.02 0.82
CA LEU A 48 -14.54 -1.57 0.88
C LEU A 48 -16.00 -1.24 1.21
N ARG A 49 -16.97 -1.94 0.60
CA ARG A 49 -18.41 -1.79 0.92
C ARG A 49 -18.73 -2.23 2.34
N THR A 50 -18.03 -3.24 2.85
CA THR A 50 -18.23 -3.72 4.23
C THR A 50 -17.65 -2.74 5.25
N VAL A 51 -16.49 -2.15 4.98
CA VAL A 51 -15.82 -1.19 5.87
C VAL A 51 -16.58 0.14 5.93
N SER A 52 -17.18 0.57 4.82
CA SER A 52 -17.96 1.81 4.73
C SER A 52 -19.27 1.58 3.97
N PRO A 53 -20.32 1.07 4.65
CA PRO A 53 -21.59 0.74 4.01
C PRO A 53 -22.42 1.98 3.62
N ASP A 54 -22.27 3.08 4.37
CA ASP A 54 -23.13 4.26 4.23
C ASP A 54 -22.60 5.31 3.24
N ARG A 55 -21.33 5.19 2.83
CA ARG A 55 -20.68 6.11 1.89
C ARG A 55 -19.52 5.45 1.16
N PRO A 56 -19.23 5.85 -0.09
CA PRO A 56 -18.06 5.37 -0.79
C PRO A 56 -16.75 5.68 -0.04
N VAL A 57 -15.82 4.74 -0.08
CA VAL A 57 -14.43 4.98 0.32
C VAL A 57 -13.79 5.91 -0.70
N ALA A 58 -13.11 6.96 -0.23
CA ALA A 58 -12.49 7.94 -1.11
C ALA A 58 -11.15 7.46 -1.70
N GLY A 59 -10.32 6.78 -0.90
CA GLY A 59 -8.98 6.40 -1.30
C GLY A 59 -8.51 5.04 -0.81
N ILE A 60 -7.60 4.44 -1.57
CA ILE A 60 -6.91 3.19 -1.23
C ILE A 60 -5.39 3.36 -1.30
N ALA A 61 -4.68 2.66 -0.42
CA ALA A 61 -3.23 2.51 -0.48
C ALA A 61 -2.86 1.14 -1.06
N LEU A 62 -1.85 1.12 -1.92
CA LEU A 62 -1.37 -0.07 -2.60
C LEU A 62 0.13 -0.20 -2.46
N ASN A 63 0.58 -1.45 -2.54
CA ASN A 63 1.99 -1.81 -2.62
C ASN A 63 2.82 -1.47 -1.35
N VAL A 64 2.16 -1.16 -0.22
CA VAL A 64 2.82 -0.80 1.05
C VAL A 64 3.85 -1.86 1.43
N ALA A 65 5.11 -1.42 1.63
CA ALA A 65 6.26 -2.28 1.91
C ALA A 65 6.45 -3.42 0.89
N ASN A 66 6.01 -3.22 -0.34
CA ASN A 66 6.16 -4.16 -1.44
C ASN A 66 6.74 -3.44 -2.66
N ARG A 67 6.91 -4.18 -3.75
CA ARG A 67 7.76 -3.77 -4.87
C ARG A 67 7.17 -4.11 -6.23
N ARG A 68 5.88 -4.42 -6.31
CA ARG A 68 5.25 -4.71 -7.60
C ARG A 68 5.46 -3.51 -8.55
N PRO A 69 5.70 -3.74 -9.85
CA PRO A 69 5.93 -2.65 -10.80
C PRO A 69 4.79 -1.63 -10.78
N ASP A 70 5.12 -0.34 -10.92
CA ASP A 70 4.14 0.75 -10.89
C ASP A 70 3.02 0.56 -11.93
N SER A 71 3.37 0.11 -13.15
CA SER A 71 2.38 -0.20 -14.19
C SER A 71 1.42 -1.33 -13.80
N GLU A 72 1.91 -2.35 -13.10
CA GLU A 72 1.10 -3.46 -12.60
C GLU A 72 0.14 -3.01 -11.50
N ILE A 73 0.62 -2.19 -10.57
CA ILE A 73 -0.19 -1.65 -9.48
C ILE A 73 -1.27 -0.69 -10.01
N ARG A 74 -0.96 0.16 -10.99
CA ARG A 74 -1.97 1.02 -11.64
C ARG A 74 -3.05 0.22 -12.36
N ALA A 75 -2.66 -0.85 -13.06
CA ALA A 75 -3.62 -1.76 -13.69
C ALA A 75 -4.50 -2.48 -12.66
N TYR A 76 -3.93 -2.87 -11.52
CA TYR A 76 -4.68 -3.45 -10.40
C TYR A 76 -5.66 -2.45 -9.77
N ALA A 77 -5.23 -1.21 -9.52
CA ALA A 77 -6.09 -0.14 -9.02
C ALA A 77 -7.27 0.15 -9.96
N THR A 78 -7.03 0.12 -11.27
CA THR A 78 -8.08 0.28 -12.30
C THR A 78 -9.13 -0.83 -12.19
N ARG A 79 -8.71 -2.08 -12.02
CA ARG A 79 -9.63 -3.22 -11.84
C ARG A 79 -10.42 -3.12 -10.53
N ILE A 80 -9.80 -2.64 -9.45
CA ILE A 80 -10.52 -2.40 -8.18
C ILE A 80 -11.61 -1.34 -8.38
N GLN A 81 -11.29 -0.20 -8.99
CA GLN A 81 -12.26 0.87 -9.26
C GLN A 81 -13.43 0.38 -10.11
N GLN A 82 -13.15 -0.42 -11.15
CA GLN A 82 -14.18 -1.04 -11.98
C GLN A 82 -15.11 -1.96 -11.18
N ALA A 83 -14.55 -2.82 -10.32
CA ALA A 83 -15.34 -3.71 -9.48
C ALA A 83 -16.08 -2.98 -8.34
N TYR A 84 -15.51 -1.87 -7.86
CA TYR A 84 -16.10 -1.05 -6.80
C TYR A 84 -17.22 -0.15 -7.33
N GLY A 85 -17.14 0.28 -8.59
CA GLY A 85 -18.13 1.16 -9.22
C GLY A 85 -18.01 2.62 -8.78
N HIS A 86 -16.95 2.98 -8.06
CA HIS A 86 -16.65 4.35 -7.65
C HIS A 86 -15.19 4.68 -8.00
N GLN A 87 -14.96 5.95 -8.32
CA GLN A 87 -13.60 6.47 -8.46
C GLN A 87 -12.89 6.44 -7.11
N LEU A 88 -11.61 6.10 -7.13
CA LEU A 88 -10.74 6.04 -5.96
C LEU A 88 -9.49 6.89 -6.20
N PHE A 89 -9.11 7.68 -5.20
CA PHE A 89 -7.75 8.18 -5.09
C PHE A 89 -6.82 7.02 -4.71
N VAL A 90 -5.66 6.92 -5.35
CA VAL A 90 -4.75 5.78 -5.20
C VAL A 90 -3.40 6.26 -4.71
N MET A 91 -3.05 5.92 -3.48
CA MET A 91 -1.69 6.06 -2.98
C MET A 91 -0.90 4.79 -3.30
N ILE A 92 0.26 4.92 -3.94
CA ILE A 92 1.15 3.80 -4.24
C ILE A 92 2.41 3.96 -3.41
N ASP A 93 2.70 3.00 -2.53
CA ASP A 93 4.03 2.91 -1.95
C ASP A 93 5.03 2.51 -3.04
N SER A 94 5.90 3.47 -3.34
CA SER A 94 6.87 3.42 -4.42
C SER A 94 8.30 3.30 -3.90
N LEU A 95 8.45 3.03 -2.60
CA LEU A 95 9.77 3.02 -1.97
C LEU A 95 10.74 2.09 -2.70
N VAL A 96 10.40 0.81 -2.90
CA VAL A 96 11.34 -0.20 -3.39
C VAL A 96 10.91 -0.86 -4.71
N ASN A 97 10.10 -0.17 -5.52
CA ASN A 97 9.56 -0.71 -6.78
C ASN A 97 10.27 -0.21 -8.05
N GLY A 98 11.46 0.40 -7.94
CA GLY A 98 12.18 1.00 -9.07
C GLY A 98 13.09 0.04 -9.85
N ALA A 99 13.33 -1.17 -9.36
CA ALA A 99 14.21 -2.11 -10.03
C ALA A 99 13.55 -2.72 -11.29
N PRO A 100 14.30 -3.08 -12.33
CA PRO A 100 13.75 -3.82 -13.45
C PRO A 100 13.27 -5.22 -12.98
N ASN A 101 12.12 -5.67 -13.47
CA ASN A 101 11.56 -6.99 -13.19
C ASN A 101 11.28 -7.30 -11.70
N THR A 102 10.90 -6.31 -10.91
CA THR A 102 10.50 -6.54 -9.50
C THR A 102 9.38 -7.56 -9.33
N ALA A 103 8.57 -7.80 -10.37
CA ALA A 103 7.55 -8.84 -10.39
C ALA A 103 8.09 -10.25 -10.06
N ASN A 104 9.37 -10.53 -10.36
CA ASN A 104 10.05 -11.80 -10.12
C ASN A 104 10.79 -11.84 -8.78
N LEU A 105 10.87 -10.71 -8.06
CA LEU A 105 11.38 -10.67 -6.70
C LEU A 105 10.28 -11.23 -5.79
N ILE A 106 10.10 -12.55 -5.80
CA ILE A 106 9.05 -13.26 -5.04
C ILE A 106 9.24 -13.08 -3.52
N ASP A 107 10.47 -12.88 -3.07
CA ASP A 107 10.84 -12.96 -1.66
C ASP A 107 10.64 -11.63 -0.91
N TRP A 108 9.45 -11.37 -0.37
CA TRP A 108 9.05 -10.04 0.15
C TRP A 108 10.02 -9.43 1.18
N CYS A 109 10.81 -10.25 1.89
CA CYS A 109 11.62 -9.85 3.03
C CYS A 109 13.08 -9.51 2.61
N ASN A 110 13.45 -8.22 2.58
CA ASN A 110 14.80 -7.70 2.27
C ASN A 110 15.52 -8.34 1.05
N PRO A 111 14.90 -8.39 -0.13
CA PRO A 111 15.48 -9.04 -1.30
C PRO A 111 16.74 -8.33 -1.78
N HIS A 112 17.60 -9.06 -2.48
CA HIS A 112 18.66 -8.43 -3.28
C HIS A 112 18.07 -7.62 -4.45
N GLY A 113 18.76 -6.53 -4.80
CA GLY A 113 18.51 -5.79 -6.05
C GLY A 113 17.26 -4.91 -6.05
N GLN A 114 16.61 -4.71 -4.91
CA GLN A 114 15.57 -3.69 -4.78
C GLN A 114 16.16 -2.28 -4.94
N LYS A 115 15.40 -1.38 -5.57
CA LYS A 115 15.83 -0.03 -5.92
C LYS A 115 14.74 0.97 -5.61
N LEU A 116 15.14 2.19 -5.26
CA LEU A 116 14.19 3.27 -5.08
C LEU A 116 13.33 3.47 -6.33
N GLY A 117 12.01 3.54 -6.12
CA GLY A 117 11.06 3.88 -7.18
C GLY A 117 10.88 5.38 -7.36
N THR A 118 9.69 5.76 -7.83
CA THR A 118 9.33 7.17 -8.03
C THR A 118 9.39 7.94 -6.71
N LEU A 119 10.20 9.00 -6.65
CA LEU A 119 10.26 9.84 -5.45
C LEU A 119 8.92 10.57 -5.23
N PRO A 120 8.41 10.62 -3.98
CA PRO A 120 7.22 11.37 -3.66
C PRO A 120 7.44 12.88 -3.80
N SER A 121 6.36 13.60 -4.10
CA SER A 121 6.34 15.07 -4.03
C SER A 121 6.34 15.53 -2.57
N THR A 122 6.94 16.68 -2.30
CA THR A 122 6.81 17.38 -0.99
C THR A 122 5.54 18.23 -0.89
N ARG A 123 4.75 18.28 -1.97
CA ARG A 123 3.47 18.99 -2.06
C ARG A 123 2.36 17.99 -2.34
N PHE A 124 1.35 18.01 -1.50
CA PHE A 124 0.12 17.26 -1.72
C PHE A 124 -0.73 17.93 -2.80
N ASP A 125 -1.16 17.15 -3.79
CA ASP A 125 -2.08 17.57 -4.84
C ASP A 125 -3.44 16.90 -4.61
N ARG A 126 -4.48 17.72 -4.37
CA ARG A 126 -5.84 17.24 -4.09
C ARG A 126 -6.56 16.68 -5.31
N ASP A 127 -6.07 16.99 -6.51
CA ASP A 127 -6.69 16.56 -7.77
C ASP A 127 -5.96 15.35 -8.37
N ALA A 128 -4.83 14.94 -7.80
CA ALA A 128 -4.06 13.79 -8.26
C ALA A 128 -4.77 12.47 -7.91
N MET A 129 -5.31 11.81 -8.93
CA MET A 129 -5.96 10.49 -8.76
C MET A 129 -4.98 9.39 -8.33
N VAL A 130 -3.70 9.55 -8.63
CA VAL A 130 -2.65 8.61 -8.22
C VAL A 130 -1.45 9.36 -7.67
N GLU A 131 -1.04 9.01 -6.46
CA GLU A 131 0.07 9.65 -5.75
C GLU A 131 1.13 8.60 -5.37
N PRO A 132 2.40 8.75 -5.81
CA PRO A 132 3.49 7.96 -5.26
C PRO A 132 3.85 8.48 -3.87
N ALA A 133 3.96 7.58 -2.90
CA ALA A 133 4.38 7.84 -1.53
C ALA A 133 5.51 6.89 -1.14
N PHE A 134 6.31 7.29 -0.15
CA PHE A 134 7.15 6.36 0.61
C PHE A 134 6.44 6.11 1.94
N VAL A 135 5.63 5.04 1.97
CA VAL A 135 4.90 4.64 3.19
C VAL A 135 5.84 3.81 4.07
N LYS A 136 6.54 2.84 3.47
CA LYS A 136 7.72 2.23 4.07
C LYS A 136 8.86 3.27 4.14
N THR A 137 9.76 3.08 5.10
CA THR A 137 10.93 3.97 5.28
C THR A 137 12.16 3.41 4.56
N PRO A 138 12.91 4.23 3.78
CA PRO A 138 14.17 3.81 3.16
C PRO A 138 15.14 3.22 4.19
N GLY A 139 15.80 2.10 3.85
CA GLY A 139 16.73 1.39 4.73
C GLY A 139 16.10 0.67 5.91
N GLN A 140 14.79 0.72 6.10
CA GLN A 140 14.14 0.02 7.20
C GLN A 140 13.93 -1.46 6.87
N SER A 141 14.50 -2.36 7.69
CA SER A 141 14.43 -3.81 7.50
C SER A 141 12.98 -4.33 7.55
N ASP A 142 12.71 -5.36 6.76
CA ASP A 142 11.47 -6.15 6.77
C ASP A 142 11.50 -7.30 7.80
N GLY A 143 12.67 -7.59 8.37
CA GLY A 143 12.92 -8.72 9.27
C GLY A 143 14.35 -9.23 9.17
N ARG A 144 14.71 -10.24 9.98
CA ARG A 144 16.01 -10.91 9.86
C ARG A 144 15.95 -11.91 8.70
N CYS A 145 16.24 -11.45 7.50
CA CYS A 145 15.99 -12.17 6.26
C CYS A 145 16.71 -11.50 5.09
N GLY A 146 16.90 -12.26 4.00
CA GLY A 146 17.45 -11.74 2.75
C GLY A 146 18.81 -11.06 2.96
N THR A 147 18.85 -9.76 2.71
CA THR A 147 20.06 -8.92 2.77
C THR A 147 20.30 -8.22 4.10
N SER A 148 19.37 -8.29 5.05
CA SER A 148 19.47 -7.59 6.33
C SER A 148 19.31 -8.53 7.51
N GLU A 149 20.20 -8.36 8.49
CA GLU A 149 20.19 -9.06 9.78
C GLU A 149 19.48 -8.25 10.87
N GLN A 150 18.93 -7.09 10.52
CA GLN A 150 18.23 -6.22 11.46
C GLN A 150 16.78 -6.68 11.67
N PRO A 151 16.23 -6.56 12.90
CA PRO A 151 14.81 -6.80 13.15
C PRO A 151 13.89 -5.96 12.25
N ALA A 152 12.66 -6.42 12.04
CA ALA A 152 11.66 -5.67 11.28
C ALA A 152 11.44 -4.30 11.93
N GLY A 153 11.51 -3.24 11.11
CA GLY A 153 11.33 -1.87 11.58
C GLY A 153 12.62 -1.15 11.98
N GLU A 154 13.74 -1.86 12.09
CA GLU A 154 15.04 -1.26 12.40
C GLU A 154 15.76 -0.74 11.16
N PHE A 155 16.53 0.32 11.32
CA PHE A 155 17.32 0.90 10.24
C PHE A 155 18.56 0.05 9.94
N ASP A 156 18.71 -0.36 8.70
CA ASP A 156 19.91 -0.99 8.15
C ASP A 156 20.55 -0.06 7.11
N ARG A 157 21.76 0.43 7.44
CA ARG A 157 22.53 1.30 6.56
C ARG A 157 22.88 0.62 5.23
N GLN A 158 23.25 -0.65 5.25
CA GLN A 158 23.64 -1.35 4.03
C GLN A 158 22.44 -1.54 3.11
N LEU A 159 21.28 -1.87 3.68
CA LEU A 159 20.03 -1.94 2.94
C LEU A 159 19.68 -0.63 2.23
N LEU A 160 19.88 0.52 2.90
CA LEU A 160 19.69 1.83 2.28
C LEU A 160 20.65 2.04 1.10
N LEU A 161 21.93 1.71 1.26
CA LEU A 161 22.93 1.86 0.18
C LEU A 161 22.59 0.97 -1.02
N ASP A 162 22.07 -0.24 -0.77
CA ASP A 162 21.64 -1.16 -1.81
C ASP A 162 20.42 -0.62 -2.57
N GLN A 163 19.48 0.04 -1.87
CA GLN A 163 18.30 0.69 -2.47
C GLN A 163 18.67 1.92 -3.33
N LEU A 164 19.75 2.63 -2.98
CA LEU A 164 20.21 3.85 -3.65
C LEU A 164 21.16 3.62 -4.83
N SER A 165 21.87 2.49 -4.86
CA SER A 165 22.85 2.15 -5.91
C SER A 165 22.21 1.82 -7.26
#